data_AF-A0A1F6AIV0-F1
#
_entry.id   AF-A0A1F6AIV0-F1
#
_cell.length_a   1.000
_cell.length_b   1.000
_cell.length_c   1.000
_cell.angle_alpha   90.00
_cell.angle_beta   90.00
_cell.angle_gamma   90.00
#
_symmetry.space_group_name_H-M   'P 1'
#
loop_
_entity.id
_entity.type
_entity.pdbx_description
1 polymer ?
#
loop_
_entity_poly.entity_id
_entity_poly.type
_entity_poly.pdbx_seq_one_letter_code
_entity_poly.pdbx_strand_id
1 'polypeptide(L)'
;MKKLLLVFAHTIDESFFVGAMEAKYEKIGWQIERIIAETSLGFNEGTLSKQHPGEVEEPVYRKMVEFVPDLVVTFEPFGITNNPDHKKISRATTFAFQKYAKRANNPKLYYVCLPKSQNIYLRKNKITPTEPLDKSWVGTEDKKITAVIDGEYFYLRMNGTKEAFMGKLDKVSDKL
;
A
#
# COMPACT_ATOMS: atom_id res chain seq x y z
N MET A 1 -15.49 1.24 -15.37
CA MET A 1 -15.00 0.54 -14.17
C MET A 1 -13.71 1.22 -13.73
N LYS A 2 -13.56 1.55 -12.44
CA LYS A 2 -12.35 2.20 -11.92
C LYS A 2 -11.28 1.17 -11.57
N LYS A 3 -10.01 1.54 -11.76
CA LYS A 3 -8.85 0.66 -11.58
C LYS A 3 -7.87 1.20 -10.56
N LEU A 4 -7.47 0.37 -9.61
CA LEU A 4 -6.50 0.67 -8.55
C LEU A 4 -5.29 -0.24 -8.67
N LEU A 5 -4.09 0.34 -8.72
CA LEU A 5 -2.82 -0.37 -8.67
C LEU A 5 -2.14 -0.11 -7.33
N LEU A 6 -1.89 -1.17 -6.57
CA LEU A 6 -1.12 -1.16 -5.33
C LEU A 6 0.32 -1.55 -5.63
N VAL A 7 1.30 -0.78 -5.15
CA VAL A 7 2.73 -1.02 -5.43
C VAL A 7 3.54 -0.99 -4.13
N PHE A 8 4.02 -2.17 -3.71
CA PHE A 8 4.68 -2.41 -2.42
C PHE A 8 5.92 -3.30 -2.54
N ALA A 9 6.73 -3.36 -1.48
CA ALA A 9 8.00 -4.07 -1.50
C ALA A 9 7.80 -5.55 -1.14
N HIS A 10 7.19 -5.81 0.01
CA HIS A 10 7.11 -7.11 0.66
C HIS A 10 5.69 -7.68 0.67
N THR A 11 5.59 -9.00 0.80
CA THR A 11 4.32 -9.78 0.68
C THR A 11 3.24 -9.47 1.72
N ILE A 12 3.57 -8.77 2.81
CA ILE A 12 2.62 -8.40 3.87
C ILE A 12 2.23 -6.92 3.82
N ASP A 13 2.97 -6.10 3.07
CA ASP A 13 2.85 -4.64 3.09
C ASP A 13 1.45 -4.17 2.70
N GLU A 14 0.87 -4.75 1.65
CA GLU A 14 -0.43 -4.29 1.15
C GLU A 14 -1.53 -4.57 2.16
N SER A 15 -1.49 -5.75 2.78
CA SER A 15 -2.50 -6.17 3.76
C SER A 15 -2.38 -5.36 5.06
N PHE A 16 -1.15 -5.06 5.49
CA PHE A 16 -0.88 -4.32 6.70
C PHE A 16 -1.20 -2.82 6.58
N PHE A 17 -0.78 -2.18 5.48
CA PHE A 17 -0.91 -0.72 5.33
C PHE A 17 -2.22 -0.29 4.66
N VAL A 18 -2.78 -1.10 3.77
CA VAL A 18 -3.94 -0.70 2.95
C VAL A 18 -5.05 -1.76 2.85
N GLY A 19 -5.00 -2.83 3.65
CA GLY A 19 -5.99 -3.92 3.59
C GLY A 19 -7.45 -3.46 3.72
N ALA A 20 -7.73 -2.51 4.62
CA ALA A 20 -9.08 -1.96 4.78
C ALA A 20 -9.55 -1.11 3.57
N MET A 21 -8.65 -0.31 3.00
CA MET A 21 -8.90 0.46 1.78
C MET A 21 -9.19 -0.46 0.60
N GLU A 22 -8.38 -1.51 0.47
CA GLU A 22 -8.54 -2.51 -0.55
C GLU A 22 -9.88 -3.23 -0.44
N ALA A 23 -10.28 -3.68 0.76
CA ALA A 23 -11.59 -4.30 1.03
C ALA A 23 -12.74 -3.39 0.60
N LYS A 24 -12.66 -2.11 0.98
CA LYS A 24 -13.67 -1.12 0.61
C LYS A 24 -13.78 -0.96 -0.91
N TYR A 25 -12.64 -0.86 -1.61
CA TYR A 25 -12.63 -0.64 -3.06
C TYR A 25 -13.05 -1.88 -3.87
N GLU A 26 -12.65 -3.09 -3.47
CA GLU A 26 -13.15 -4.32 -4.10
C GLU A 26 -14.68 -4.41 -3.96
N LYS A 27 -15.21 -4.11 -2.76
CA LYS A 27 -16.66 -4.15 -2.52
C LYS A 27 -17.45 -3.18 -3.40
N ILE A 28 -16.93 -1.98 -3.65
CA ILE A 28 -17.61 -1.02 -4.54
C ILE A 28 -17.29 -1.24 -6.03
N GLY A 29 -16.73 -2.40 -6.38
CA GLY A 29 -16.55 -2.84 -7.76
C GLY A 29 -15.35 -2.25 -8.49
N TRP A 30 -14.32 -1.80 -7.76
CA TRP A 30 -13.06 -1.41 -8.39
C TRP A 30 -12.25 -2.65 -8.76
N GLN A 31 -11.63 -2.61 -9.94
CA GLN A 31 -10.65 -3.62 -10.33
C GLN A 31 -9.32 -3.28 -9.64
N ILE A 32 -8.78 -4.20 -8.85
CA ILE A 32 -7.54 -4.00 -8.10
C ILE A 32 -6.45 -4.95 -8.60
N GLU A 33 -5.27 -4.41 -8.89
CA GLU A 33 -4.06 -5.18 -9.12
C GLU A 33 -2.95 -4.76 -8.17
N ARG A 34 -2.00 -5.68 -7.94
CA ARG A 34 -0.90 -5.52 -6.99
C ARG A 34 0.42 -5.80 -7.70
N ILE A 35 1.42 -4.98 -7.40
CA ILE A 35 2.82 -5.28 -7.66
C ILE A 35 3.48 -5.37 -6.30
N ILE A 36 3.90 -6.58 -5.95
CA ILE A 36 4.77 -6.82 -4.81
C ILE A 36 6.16 -7.09 -5.38
N ALA A 37 7.15 -6.26 -5.06
CA ALA A 37 8.47 -6.34 -5.68
C ALA A 37 9.10 -7.74 -5.53
N GLU A 38 8.93 -8.39 -4.38
CA GLU A 38 9.47 -9.73 -4.13
C GLU A 38 8.87 -10.81 -5.01
N THR A 39 7.54 -10.84 -5.13
CA THR A 39 6.85 -11.94 -5.82
C THR A 39 6.56 -11.62 -7.27
N SER A 40 6.08 -10.42 -7.56
CA SER A 40 5.65 -10.01 -8.90
C SER A 40 6.85 -9.65 -9.80
N LEU A 41 7.94 -9.14 -9.21
CA LEU A 41 9.14 -8.74 -9.95
C LEU A 41 10.35 -9.67 -9.69
N GLY A 42 10.26 -10.58 -8.71
CA GLY A 42 11.27 -11.59 -8.43
C GLY A 42 12.51 -11.07 -7.69
N PHE A 43 12.42 -9.92 -7.03
CA PHE A 43 13.52 -9.43 -6.19
C PHE A 43 13.61 -10.22 -4.89
N ASN A 44 14.83 -10.48 -4.40
CA ASN A 44 14.99 -11.09 -3.10
C ASN A 44 14.69 -10.06 -1.99
N GLU A 45 14.17 -10.53 -0.86
CA GLU A 45 13.93 -9.71 0.33
C GLU A 45 15.21 -8.94 0.74
N GLY A 46 15.06 -7.65 1.06
CA GLY A 46 16.17 -6.80 1.49
C GLY A 46 17.16 -6.40 0.39
N THR A 47 16.87 -6.72 -0.88
CA THR A 47 17.74 -6.39 -2.02
C THR A 47 17.22 -5.28 -2.91
N LEU A 48 15.97 -4.85 -2.72
CA LEU A 48 15.34 -3.88 -3.62
C LEU A 48 16.10 -2.55 -3.62
N SER A 49 16.55 -2.09 -2.44
CA SER A 49 17.29 -0.84 -2.30
C SER A 49 18.63 -0.82 -3.04
N LYS A 50 19.17 -1.98 -3.40
CA LYS A 50 20.46 -2.15 -4.09
C LYS A 50 20.32 -2.13 -5.61
N GLN A 51 19.10 -2.22 -6.13
CA GLN A 51 18.84 -2.24 -7.57
C GLN A 51 19.25 -0.91 -8.22
N HIS A 52 19.76 -0.99 -9.44
CA HIS A 52 20.15 0.16 -10.24
C HIS A 52 18.92 0.98 -10.68
N PRO A 53 19.12 2.24 -11.14
CA PRO A 53 18.07 2.97 -11.84
C PRO A 53 17.56 2.19 -13.05
N GLY A 54 16.26 2.22 -13.28
CA GLY A 54 15.54 1.51 -14.34
C GLY A 54 15.03 0.13 -13.92
N GLU A 55 15.74 -0.58 -13.05
CA GLU A 55 15.43 -1.99 -12.72
C GLU A 55 14.09 -2.17 -12.00
N VAL A 56 13.68 -1.19 -11.19
CA VAL A 56 12.42 -1.26 -10.42
C VAL A 56 11.32 -0.44 -11.11
N GLU A 57 11.63 0.76 -11.58
CA GLU A 57 10.66 1.68 -12.16
C GLU A 57 10.15 1.26 -13.54
N GLU A 58 10.96 0.62 -14.39
CA GLU A 58 10.50 0.21 -15.74
C GLU A 58 9.47 -0.93 -15.67
N PRO A 59 9.64 -2.00 -14.88
CA PRO A 59 8.58 -2.99 -14.69
C PRO A 59 7.29 -2.39 -14.13
N VAL A 60 7.39 -1.50 -13.13
CA VAL A 60 6.22 -0.81 -12.56
C VAL A 60 5.53 0.05 -13.62
N TYR A 61 6.30 0.80 -14.41
CA TYR A 61 5.77 1.60 -15.52
C TYR A 61 5.08 0.74 -16.58
N ARG A 62 5.70 -0.37 -17.01
CA ARG A 62 5.09 -1.32 -17.96
C ARG A 62 3.73 -1.80 -17.46
N LYS A 63 3.64 -2.15 -16.18
CA LYS A 63 2.39 -2.60 -15.58
C LYS A 63 1.33 -1.50 -15.53
N MET A 64 1.71 -0.25 -15.25
CA MET A 64 0.77 0.89 -15.35
C MET A 64 0.24 1.08 -16.79
N VAL A 65 1.09 0.90 -17.80
CA VAL A 65 0.68 1.01 -19.22
C VAL A 65 -0.26 -0.13 -19.62
N GLU A 66 0.00 -1.35 -19.16
CA GLU A 66 -0.84 -2.52 -19.42
C GLU A 66 -2.19 -2.44 -18.70
N PHE A 67 -2.18 -2.12 -17.41
CA PHE A 67 -3.37 -2.14 -16.57
C PHE A 67 -4.21 -0.87 -16.69
N VAL A 68 -3.57 0.28 -16.98
CA VAL A 68 -4.17 1.61 -17.08
C VAL A 68 -4.92 2.02 -15.80
N PRO A 69 -4.24 2.12 -14.64
CA PRO A 69 -4.90 2.46 -13.37
C PRO A 69 -5.39 3.92 -13.31
N ASP A 70 -6.59 4.13 -12.76
CA ASP A 70 -7.08 5.46 -12.36
C ASP A 70 -6.37 5.97 -11.10
N LEU A 71 -5.98 5.04 -10.22
CA LEU A 71 -5.38 5.32 -8.92
C LEU A 71 -4.19 4.39 -8.69
N VAL A 72 -3.07 4.96 -8.27
CA VAL A 72 -1.89 4.23 -7.81
C VAL A 72 -1.64 4.56 -6.34
N VAL A 73 -1.33 3.54 -5.54
CA VAL A 73 -0.97 3.71 -4.13
C VAL A 73 0.37 3.03 -3.85
N THR A 74 1.26 3.73 -3.15
CA THR A 74 2.55 3.21 -2.66
C THR A 74 2.93 3.88 -1.34
N PHE A 75 4.09 3.57 -0.77
CA PHE A 75 4.57 4.21 0.46
C PHE A 75 4.89 5.68 0.28
N GLU A 76 4.64 6.48 1.31
CA GLU A 76 5.22 7.83 1.40
C GLU A 76 6.76 7.83 1.24
N PRO A 77 7.37 8.96 0.82
CA PRO A 77 8.78 9.02 0.41
C PRO A 77 9.84 8.49 1.40
N PHE A 78 9.54 8.43 2.70
CA PHE A 78 10.40 7.86 3.73
C PHE A 78 10.13 6.38 4.04
N GLY A 79 9.17 5.75 3.36
CA GLY A 79 8.90 4.32 3.45
C GLY A 79 8.06 3.89 4.67
N ILE A 80 7.46 4.84 5.39
CA ILE A 80 6.75 4.71 6.68
C ILE A 80 7.67 4.26 7.83
N THR A 81 8.33 3.13 7.64
CA THR A 81 9.17 2.42 8.60
C THR A 81 10.65 2.74 8.46
N ASN A 82 10.99 3.67 7.56
CA ASN A 82 12.37 3.99 7.17
C ASN A 82 13.11 2.85 6.45
N ASN A 83 12.42 1.74 6.13
CA ASN A 83 12.96 0.60 5.38
C ASN A 83 13.52 1.06 4.01
N PRO A 84 14.80 0.75 3.69
CA PRO A 84 15.41 1.08 2.40
C PRO A 84 14.63 0.58 1.18
N ASP A 85 14.02 -0.60 1.26
CA ASP A 85 13.24 -1.19 0.18
C ASP A 85 11.93 -0.42 -0.04
N HIS A 86 11.25 -0.03 1.04
CA HIS A 86 10.04 0.81 0.98
C HIS A 86 10.34 2.17 0.32
N LYS A 87 11.48 2.78 0.66
CA LYS A 87 11.92 4.04 0.02
C LYS A 87 12.23 3.85 -1.46
N LYS A 88 12.89 2.74 -1.82
CA LYS A 88 13.22 2.44 -3.21
C LYS A 88 11.95 2.23 -4.04
N ILE A 89 11.01 1.41 -3.59
CA ILE A 89 9.75 1.18 -4.32
C ILE A 89 8.89 2.44 -4.38
N SER A 90 8.84 3.26 -3.33
CA SER A 90 8.16 4.56 -3.34
C SER A 90 8.70 5.49 -4.43
N ARG A 91 10.03 5.64 -4.49
CA ARG A 91 10.71 6.46 -5.51
C ARG A 91 10.50 5.90 -6.90
N ALA A 92 10.72 4.60 -7.10
CA ALA A 92 10.56 3.94 -8.39
C ALA A 92 9.11 4.09 -8.91
N THR A 93 8.11 3.89 -8.05
CA THR A 93 6.70 4.08 -8.38
C THR A 93 6.40 5.52 -8.74
N THR A 94 6.98 6.49 -8.02
CA THR A 94 6.81 7.93 -8.30
C THR A 94 7.36 8.28 -9.69
N PHE A 95 8.57 7.81 -10.03
CA PHE A 95 9.16 8.04 -11.35
C PHE A 95 8.34 7.37 -12.48
N ALA A 96 7.94 6.12 -12.28
CA ALA A 96 7.07 5.39 -13.21
C ALA A 96 5.74 6.13 -13.43
N PHE A 97 5.11 6.60 -12.34
CA PHE A 97 3.85 7.34 -12.39
C PHE A 97 3.98 8.66 -13.14
N GLN A 98 5.07 9.42 -12.94
CA GLN A 98 5.29 10.67 -13.68
C GLN A 98 5.38 10.45 -15.20
N LYS A 99 5.96 9.33 -15.64
CA LYS A 99 6.00 8.93 -17.05
C LYS A 99 4.60 8.51 -17.54
N TYR A 100 3.88 7.73 -16.75
CA TYR A 100 2.52 7.25 -17.04
C TYR A 100 1.48 8.39 -17.12
N ALA A 101 1.51 9.32 -16.17
CA ALA A 101 0.54 10.41 -16.04
C ALA A 101 0.56 11.40 -17.22
N LYS A 102 1.63 11.45 -18.01
CA LYS A 102 1.70 12.23 -19.26
C LYS A 102 0.82 11.67 -20.37
N ARG A 103 0.40 10.40 -20.27
CA ARG A 103 -0.31 9.66 -21.32
C ARG A 103 -1.71 9.22 -20.89
N ALA A 104 -1.91 9.01 -19.59
CA ALA A 104 -3.18 8.58 -19.05
C ALA A 104 -4.13 9.74 -18.75
N ASN A 105 -5.43 9.46 -18.76
CA ASN A 105 -6.45 10.46 -18.51
C ASN A 105 -6.62 10.72 -17.00
N ASN A 106 -5.97 11.78 -16.50
CA ASN A 106 -6.08 12.26 -15.11
C ASN A 106 -5.88 11.19 -14.02
N PRO A 107 -4.83 10.34 -14.09
CA PRO A 107 -4.58 9.37 -13.03
C PRO A 107 -4.15 10.06 -11.73
N LYS A 108 -4.31 9.37 -10.60
CA LYS A 108 -3.90 9.85 -9.28
C LYS A 108 -2.85 8.94 -8.65
N LEU A 109 -1.90 9.54 -7.94
CA LEU A 109 -0.94 8.85 -7.08
C LEU A 109 -1.19 9.29 -5.65
N TYR A 110 -1.41 8.33 -4.76
CA TYR A 110 -1.48 8.56 -3.32
C TYR A 110 -0.37 7.79 -2.60
N TYR A 111 0.03 8.35 -1.47
CA TYR A 111 1.03 7.77 -0.61
C TYR A 111 0.38 7.34 0.70
N VAL A 112 0.47 6.05 1.02
CA VAL A 112 0.06 5.57 2.34
C VAL A 112 1.07 6.05 3.38
N CYS A 113 0.56 6.49 4.53
CA CYS A 113 1.37 7.03 5.62
C CYS A 113 0.75 6.73 6.98
N LEU A 114 1.57 6.80 8.03
CA LEU A 114 1.09 6.81 9.43
C LEU A 114 0.99 8.27 9.90
N PRO A 115 -0.19 8.76 10.31
CA PRO A 115 -0.31 10.09 10.90
C PRO A 115 0.55 10.24 12.16
N LYS A 116 1.19 11.39 12.31
CA LYS A 116 2.07 11.67 13.46
C LYS A 116 1.30 11.63 14.78
N SER A 117 0.08 12.15 14.82
CA SER A 117 -0.78 12.06 16.02
C SER A 117 -1.05 10.60 16.43
N GLN A 118 -1.34 9.72 15.46
CA GLN A 118 -1.58 8.31 15.72
C GLN A 118 -0.30 7.60 16.20
N ASN A 119 0.85 7.87 15.59
CA ASN A 119 2.14 7.35 16.06
C ASN A 119 2.42 7.74 17.53
N ILE A 120 2.18 9.01 17.89
CA ILE A 120 2.32 9.49 19.27
C ILE A 120 1.38 8.72 20.21
N TYR A 121 0.12 8.55 19.81
CA TYR A 121 -0.87 7.79 20.58
C TYR A 121 -0.45 6.34 20.81
N LEU A 122 -0.04 5.63 19.75
CA LEU A 122 0.38 4.22 19.83
C LEU A 122 1.59 4.06 20.76
N ARG A 123 2.60 4.92 20.62
CA ARG A 123 3.80 4.92 21.49
C ARG A 123 3.46 5.21 22.96
N LYS A 124 2.63 6.23 23.22
CA LYS A 124 2.21 6.60 24.58
C LYS A 124 1.50 5.44 25.29
N ASN A 125 0.68 4.70 24.55
CA ASN A 125 -0.11 3.59 25.08
C ASN A 125 0.60 2.23 24.98
N LYS A 126 1.86 2.18 24.53
CA LYS A 126 2.63 0.93 24.35
C LYS A 126 1.89 -0.09 23.46
N ILE A 127 1.17 0.39 22.45
CA ILE A 127 0.52 -0.46 21.45
C ILE A 127 1.57 -0.79 20.41
N THR A 128 2.15 -1.98 20.53
CA THR A 128 3.17 -2.50 19.61
C THR A 128 2.48 -3.30 18.49
N PRO A 129 2.62 -2.90 17.22
CA PRO A 129 2.38 -3.76 16.07
C PRO A 129 3.20 -5.04 16.18
N THR A 130 2.69 -6.09 15.54
CA THR A 130 3.35 -7.40 15.42
C THR A 130 4.63 -7.35 14.59
N GLU A 131 4.71 -6.42 13.65
CA GLU A 131 5.94 -5.99 12.98
C GLU A 131 6.76 -5.12 13.94
N PRO A 132 8.09 -5.28 14.05
CA PRO A 132 8.89 -4.38 14.85
C PRO A 132 8.74 -2.96 14.28
N LEU A 133 7.95 -2.13 14.97
CA LEU A 133 8.07 -0.69 14.92
C LEU A 133 9.52 -0.39 15.29
N ASP A 134 10.38 -0.25 14.29
CA ASP A 134 11.70 0.28 14.52
C ASP A 134 11.55 1.66 15.21
N LYS A 135 12.60 2.10 15.91
CA LYS A 135 12.53 3.35 16.68
C LYS A 135 12.34 4.59 15.78
N SER A 136 12.43 4.47 14.46
CA SER A 136 12.51 5.56 13.48
C SER A 136 11.19 5.97 12.82
N TRP A 137 10.05 5.37 13.19
CA TRP A 137 8.74 5.84 12.74
C TRP A 137 8.48 7.24 13.31
N VAL A 138 8.62 8.29 12.49
CA VAL A 138 8.29 9.69 12.86
C VAL A 138 6.81 9.98 12.58
N GLY A 139 6.24 9.33 11.57
CA GLY A 139 4.89 9.60 11.06
C GLY A 139 4.84 10.88 10.22
N THR A 140 3.82 10.97 9.37
CA THR A 140 3.55 12.14 8.53
C THR A 140 2.77 13.16 9.33
N GLU A 141 3.19 14.43 9.28
CA GLU A 141 2.42 15.52 9.90
C GLU A 141 0.97 15.52 9.40
N ASP A 142 0.02 15.49 10.33
CA ASP A 142 -1.41 15.37 10.05
C ASP A 142 -1.92 16.39 9.01
N LYS A 143 -1.42 17.64 9.07
CA LYS A 143 -1.78 18.70 8.11
C LYS A 143 -1.34 18.44 6.66
N LYS A 144 -0.44 17.49 6.42
CA LYS A 144 0.02 17.07 5.09
C LYS A 144 -0.82 15.93 4.53
N ILE A 145 -1.69 15.33 5.35
CA ILE A 145 -2.57 14.23 4.94
C ILE A 145 -3.76 14.83 4.20
N THR A 146 -3.93 14.42 2.94
CA THR A 146 -4.94 14.97 2.04
C THR A 146 -6.20 14.12 1.94
N ALA A 147 -6.13 12.85 2.35
CA ALA A 147 -7.24 11.92 2.32
C ALA A 147 -7.15 10.95 3.49
N VAL A 148 -8.30 10.60 4.05
CA VAL A 148 -8.46 9.52 5.02
C VAL A 148 -9.53 8.59 4.47
N ILE A 149 -9.20 7.30 4.36
CA ILE A 149 -10.17 6.27 3.99
C ILE A 149 -10.60 5.58 5.28
N ASP A 150 -11.84 5.77 5.67
CA ASP A 150 -12.40 5.06 6.82
C ASP A 150 -12.49 3.56 6.51
N GLY A 151 -11.75 2.78 7.30
CA GLY A 151 -11.61 1.35 7.24
C GLY A 151 -12.69 0.66 8.05
N GLU A 152 -13.95 0.82 7.64
CA GLU A 152 -15.06 0.00 8.13
C GLU A 152 -15.01 -1.42 7.55
N TYR A 153 -13.89 -1.86 6.97
CA TYR A 153 -13.78 -3.14 6.26
C TYR A 153 -12.46 -3.80 6.62
N PHE A 154 -12.47 -5.11 6.86
CA PHE A 154 -11.25 -5.90 7.07
C PHE A 154 -11.34 -7.22 6.33
N TYR A 155 -10.21 -7.75 5.87
CA TYR A 155 -10.17 -9.09 5.29
C TYR A 155 -9.87 -10.13 6.37
N LEU A 156 -10.61 -11.24 6.34
CA LEU A 156 -10.21 -12.48 6.98
C LEU A 156 -9.78 -13.43 5.86
N ARG A 157 -8.55 -13.96 5.97
CA ARG A 157 -8.04 -14.96 5.04
C ARG A 157 -7.97 -16.29 5.79
N MET A 158 -8.82 -17.25 5.40
CA MET A 158 -8.85 -18.60 5.94
C MET A 158 -8.62 -19.59 4.80
N ASN A 159 -7.66 -20.51 4.93
CA ASN A 159 -7.43 -21.64 4.02
C ASN A 159 -7.45 -21.30 2.51
N GLY A 160 -6.79 -20.21 2.10
CA GLY A 160 -6.68 -19.82 0.69
C GLY A 160 -7.89 -19.06 0.12
N THR A 161 -8.95 -18.88 0.91
CA THR A 161 -10.09 -18.01 0.59
C THR A 161 -9.89 -16.64 1.27
N LYS A 162 -10.12 -15.55 0.53
CA LYS A 162 -10.06 -14.17 1.04
C LYS A 162 -11.49 -13.62 1.04
N GLU A 163 -12.03 -13.33 2.22
CA GLU A 163 -13.36 -12.74 2.37
C GLU A 163 -13.25 -11.35 2.99
N ALA A 164 -13.93 -10.37 2.40
CA ALA A 164 -14.02 -9.01 2.90
C ALA A 164 -15.19 -8.89 3.88
N PHE A 165 -14.89 -8.55 5.13
CA PHE A 165 -15.87 -8.31 6.19
C PHE A 165 -16.07 -6.82 6.41
N MET A 166 -17.28 -6.45 6.81
CA MET A 166 -17.64 -5.12 7.28
C MET A 166 -17.51 -5.02 8.79
N GLY A 167 -17.09 -3.86 9.27
CA GLY A 167 -16.87 -3.53 10.66
C GLY A 167 -18.08 -2.88 11.34
N LYS A 168 -18.07 -3.06 12.66
CA LYS A 168 -18.92 -2.54 13.76
C LYS A 168 -20.36 -3.02 13.91
N LEU A 169 -21.06 -3.46 12.86
CA LEU A 169 -22.47 -3.93 13.00
C LEU A 169 -22.75 -5.34 12.48
N ASP A 170 -21.80 -5.98 11.79
CA ASP A 170 -22.02 -7.33 11.26
C ASP A 170 -21.58 -8.40 12.27
N LYS A 171 -22.48 -9.34 12.55
CA LYS A 171 -22.21 -10.53 13.37
C LYS A 171 -21.36 -11.49 12.53
N VAL A 172 -20.14 -11.76 12.96
CA VAL A 172 -19.38 -12.91 12.46
C VAL A 172 -20.24 -14.14 12.73
N SER A 173 -20.60 -14.87 11.67
CA SER A 173 -21.40 -16.09 11.77
C SER A 173 -20.50 -17.25 12.19
N ASP A 174 -20.80 -17.87 13.32
CA ASP A 174 -20.08 -19.04 13.85
C ASP A 174 -20.43 -20.35 13.10
N LYS A 175 -21.16 -20.28 11.98
CA LYS A 175 -21.50 -21.45 11.18
C LYS A 175 -20.37 -21.73 10.19
N LEU A 176 -19.60 -22.78 10.52
CA LEU A 176 -18.76 -23.55 9.60
C LEU A 176 -19.56 -24.01 8.37
#